data_AF-A0A3A3FJ55-F1
#
_entry.id   AF-A0A3A3FJ55-F1
#
_cell.length_a   1.000
_cell.length_b   1.000
_cell.length_c   1.000
_cell.angle_alpha   90.00
_cell.angle_beta   90.00
_cell.angle_gamma   90.00
#
_symmetry.space_group_name_H-M   'P 1'
#
loop_
_entity.id
_entity.type
_entity.pdbx_description
1 polymer ?
#
loop_
_entity_poly.entity_id
_entity_poly.type
_entity_poly.pdbx_seq_one_letter_code
_entity_poly.pdbx_strand_id
1 'polypeptide(L)'
;MSRENDVSALLQQYAAETGVRSVQKVEQDFVEVAQQVTAETITHGLSEAILSDQTPPFGEMVGQSFERGDTQQRTGVLRELLDGAGPAAAQPLVDNGVLSSTPSNDEPAIFVDPAMVAQLQPSLVEQMADEAMQEDPSVIERMSSLYAEDPELGKTLGGVTLSVALGKMAEKR
;
A
#
# COMPACT_ATOMS: atom_id res chain seq x y z
N MET A 1 -8.25 20.44 -24.07
CA MET A 1 -8.32 19.50 -25.20
C MET A 1 -7.00 18.79 -25.52
N SER A 2 -5.80 19.33 -25.22
CA SER A 2 -4.54 18.57 -25.42
C SER A 2 -4.24 17.56 -24.30
N ARG A 3 -4.49 17.90 -23.04
CA ARG A 3 -4.11 17.04 -21.89
C ARG A 3 -4.92 15.75 -21.74
N GLU A 4 -6.18 15.73 -22.16
CA GLU A 4 -7.01 14.51 -22.14
C GLU A 4 -6.50 13.46 -23.14
N ASN A 5 -5.88 13.91 -24.24
CA ASN A 5 -5.25 13.01 -25.21
C ASN A 5 -3.95 12.42 -24.69
N ASP A 6 -3.18 13.19 -23.88
CA ASP A 6 -1.93 12.70 -23.30
C ASP A 6 -2.18 11.53 -22.35
N VAL A 7 -3.17 11.64 -21.45
CA VAL A 7 -3.57 10.55 -20.54
C VAL A 7 -4.05 9.33 -21.31
N SER A 8 -4.86 9.54 -22.36
CA SER A 8 -5.42 8.45 -23.17
C SER A 8 -4.34 7.67 -23.94
N ALA A 9 -3.32 8.36 -24.46
CA ALA A 9 -2.20 7.74 -25.16
C ALA A 9 -1.32 6.93 -24.21
N LEU A 10 -1.11 7.44 -23.00
CA LEU A 10 -0.29 6.79 -21.97
C LEU A 10 -0.91 5.47 -21.50
N LEU A 11 -2.24 5.45 -21.32
CA LEU A 11 -2.98 4.25 -20.93
C LEU A 11 -3.00 3.18 -22.05
N GLN A 12 -3.12 3.60 -23.32
CA GLN A 12 -3.02 2.68 -24.46
C GLN A 12 -1.62 2.08 -24.60
N GLN A 13 -0.58 2.83 -24.23
CA GLN A 13 0.78 2.32 -24.22
C GLN A 13 0.97 1.22 -23.16
N TYR A 14 0.35 1.37 -21.98
CA TYR A 14 0.35 0.32 -20.95
C TYR A 14 -0.43 -0.93 -21.35
N ALA A 15 -1.51 -0.78 -22.11
CA ALA A 15 -2.23 -1.92 -22.68
C ALA A 15 -1.41 -2.66 -23.77
N ALA A 16 -0.41 -2.01 -24.38
CA ALA A 16 0.34 -2.53 -25.52
C ALA A 16 1.75 -3.06 -25.18
N GLU A 17 2.42 -2.57 -24.13
CA GLU A 17 3.80 -2.93 -23.78
C GLU A 17 3.91 -3.80 -22.53
N THR A 18 4.00 -5.12 -22.72
CA THR A 18 4.45 -6.07 -21.69
C THR A 18 5.98 -6.16 -21.69
N GLY A 19 6.68 -5.29 -20.96
CA GLY A 19 8.14 -5.44 -20.82
C GLY A 19 8.88 -4.37 -20.02
N VAL A 20 9.24 -4.72 -18.78
CA VAL A 20 10.43 -4.45 -17.91
C VAL A 20 11.31 -3.17 -18.06
N ARG A 21 11.18 -2.32 -19.08
CA ARG A 21 11.72 -0.94 -19.10
C ARG A 21 10.82 0.07 -18.37
N SER A 22 9.68 -0.39 -17.87
CA SER A 22 8.49 0.40 -17.54
C SER A 22 8.28 0.66 -16.05
N VAL A 23 9.03 0.07 -15.11
CA VAL A 23 8.73 0.16 -13.66
C VAL A 23 8.87 1.57 -13.09
N GLN A 24 10.00 2.25 -13.32
CA GLN A 24 10.23 3.62 -12.85
C GLN A 24 9.29 4.61 -13.55
N LYS A 25 8.97 4.34 -14.83
CA LYS A 25 8.00 5.13 -15.58
C LYS A 25 6.60 4.95 -15.01
N VAL A 26 6.18 3.73 -14.67
CA VAL A 26 4.89 3.44 -14.01
C VAL A 26 4.79 4.17 -12.67
N GLU A 27 5.83 4.09 -11.85
CA GLU A 27 5.85 4.75 -10.54
C GLU A 27 5.69 6.27 -10.68
N GLN A 28 6.30 6.87 -11.71
CA GLN A 28 6.16 8.30 -12.02
C GLN A 28 4.79 8.64 -12.62
N ASP A 29 4.31 7.83 -13.58
CA ASP A 29 3.01 7.99 -14.22
C ASP A 29 1.88 7.87 -13.17
N PHE A 30 2.02 6.97 -12.19
CA PHE A 30 1.07 6.84 -11.08
C PHE A 30 0.93 8.15 -10.31
N VAL A 31 2.05 8.77 -9.91
CA VAL A 31 2.02 10.04 -9.18
C VAL A 31 1.44 11.16 -10.04
N GLU A 32 1.76 11.19 -11.33
CA GLU A 32 1.20 12.18 -12.25
C GLU A 32 -0.32 12.01 -12.43
N VAL A 33 -0.81 10.78 -12.55
CA VAL A 33 -2.24 10.49 -12.66
C VAL A 33 -2.96 10.75 -11.35
N ALA A 34 -2.36 10.41 -10.20
CA ALA A 34 -2.91 10.65 -8.88
C ALA A 34 -3.22 12.14 -8.62
N GLN A 35 -2.42 13.05 -9.20
CA GLN A 35 -2.68 14.49 -9.14
C GLN A 35 -3.88 14.96 -9.98
N GLN A 36 -4.41 14.10 -10.86
CA GLN A 36 -5.45 14.45 -11.85
C GLN A 36 -6.80 13.77 -11.58
N VAL A 37 -6.86 12.81 -10.67
CA VAL A 37 -8.08 12.06 -10.33
C VAL A 37 -8.49 12.30 -8.87
N THR A 38 -9.69 11.87 -8.51
CA THR A 38 -10.12 11.88 -7.11
C THR A 38 -9.42 10.79 -6.31
N ALA A 39 -9.21 11.02 -5.02
CA ALA A 39 -8.67 9.99 -4.10
C ALA A 39 -9.48 8.69 -4.18
N GLU A 40 -10.81 8.77 -4.26
CA GLU A 40 -11.71 7.61 -4.42
C GLU A 40 -11.39 6.78 -5.68
N THR A 41 -11.01 7.43 -6.78
CA THR A 41 -10.62 6.72 -8.02
C THR A 41 -9.33 5.94 -7.82
N ILE A 42 -8.37 6.55 -7.12
CA ILE A 42 -7.07 5.94 -6.81
C ILE A 42 -7.26 4.78 -5.84
N THR A 43 -7.96 5.01 -4.73
CA THR A 43 -8.29 3.99 -3.72
C THR A 43 -8.93 2.78 -4.37
N HIS A 44 -9.95 2.99 -5.21
CA HIS A 44 -10.60 1.88 -5.90
C HIS A 44 -9.65 1.14 -6.85
N GLY A 45 -8.87 1.86 -7.65
CA GLY A 45 -7.90 1.25 -8.57
C GLY A 45 -6.82 0.44 -7.87
N LEU A 46 -6.33 0.93 -6.73
CA LEU A 46 -5.37 0.24 -5.88
C LEU A 46 -5.99 -0.99 -5.20
N SER A 47 -7.21 -0.88 -4.66
CA SER A 47 -7.91 -2.03 -4.07
C SER A 47 -8.12 -3.14 -5.09
N GLU A 48 -8.60 -2.80 -6.29
CA GLU A 48 -8.79 -3.76 -7.39
C GLU A 48 -7.46 -4.35 -7.88
N ALA A 49 -6.37 -3.56 -7.87
CA ALA A 49 -5.05 -4.07 -8.21
C ALA A 49 -4.54 -5.04 -7.15
N ILE A 50 -4.66 -4.70 -5.87
CA ILE A 50 -4.23 -5.55 -4.76
C ILE A 50 -4.97 -6.90 -4.75
N LEU A 51 -6.26 -6.88 -5.11
CA LEU A 51 -7.09 -8.08 -5.22
C LEU A 51 -6.88 -8.88 -6.52
N SER A 52 -6.06 -8.37 -7.44
CA SER A 52 -5.85 -8.99 -8.75
C SER A 52 -4.91 -10.18 -8.67
N ASP A 53 -5.20 -11.23 -9.44
CA ASP A 53 -4.29 -12.38 -9.62
C ASP A 53 -2.96 -12.01 -10.31
N GLN A 54 -2.84 -10.78 -10.81
CA GLN A 54 -1.65 -10.25 -11.49
C GLN A 54 -0.67 -9.55 -10.54
N THR A 55 -1.05 -9.37 -9.27
CA THR A 55 -0.17 -8.79 -8.24
C THR A 55 0.25 -9.85 -7.23
N PRO A 56 1.35 -9.63 -6.49
CA PRO A 56 1.68 -10.47 -5.35
C PRO A 56 0.56 -10.46 -4.29
N PRO A 57 0.55 -11.41 -3.35
CA PRO A 57 -0.36 -11.38 -2.21
C PRO A 57 -0.25 -10.08 -1.40
N PHE A 58 -1.34 -9.71 -0.71
CA PHE A 58 -1.42 -8.46 0.05
C PHE A 58 -0.29 -8.31 1.08
N GLY A 59 -0.03 -9.32 1.91
CA GLY A 59 1.06 -9.27 2.89
C GLY A 59 2.41 -9.01 2.24
N GLU A 60 2.71 -9.70 1.14
CA GLU A 60 3.96 -9.53 0.41
C GLU A 60 4.10 -8.09 -0.15
N MET A 61 3.03 -7.53 -0.72
CA MET A 61 3.02 -6.16 -1.21
C MET A 61 3.27 -5.14 -0.08
N VAL A 62 2.66 -5.34 1.08
CA VAL A 62 2.84 -4.45 2.23
C VAL A 62 4.25 -4.60 2.83
N GLY A 63 4.78 -5.82 2.90
CA GLY A 63 6.17 -6.08 3.30
C GLY A 63 7.18 -5.40 2.37
N GLN A 64 6.99 -5.51 1.05
CA GLN A 64 7.81 -4.82 0.05
C GLN A 64 7.68 -3.29 0.13
N SER A 65 6.46 -2.79 0.32
CA SER A 65 6.20 -1.35 0.54
C SER A 65 6.95 -0.84 1.77
N PHE A 66 6.92 -1.60 2.87
CA PHE A 66 7.65 -1.30 4.08
C PHE A 66 9.17 -1.32 3.87
N GLU A 67 9.71 -2.33 3.19
CA GLU A 67 11.14 -2.43 2.90
C GLU A 67 11.65 -1.22 2.09
N ARG A 68 10.90 -0.85 1.05
CA ARG A 68 11.23 0.25 0.14
C ARG A 68 10.99 1.64 0.74
N GLY A 69 10.13 1.74 1.75
CA GLY A 69 9.78 2.99 2.40
C GLY A 69 10.87 3.52 3.33
N ASP A 70 10.90 4.85 3.50
CA ASP A 70 11.66 5.49 4.58
C ASP A 70 10.98 5.33 5.96
N THR A 71 11.61 5.81 7.04
CA THR A 71 11.05 5.68 8.39
C THR A 71 9.65 6.28 8.53
N GLN A 72 9.37 7.40 7.87
CA GLN A 72 8.06 8.05 7.93
C GLN A 72 7.00 7.21 7.19
N GLN A 73 7.35 6.74 6.00
CA GLN A 73 6.51 5.88 5.17
C GLN A 73 6.17 4.56 5.87
N ARG A 74 7.19 3.91 6.45
CA ARG A 74 7.06 2.69 7.26
C ARG A 74 6.14 2.89 8.47
N THR A 75 6.26 4.04 9.13
CA THR A 75 5.41 4.41 10.27
C THR A 75 3.95 4.55 9.83
N GLY A 76 3.69 5.16 8.67
CA GLY A 76 2.35 5.30 8.09
C GLY A 76 1.71 3.95 7.80
N VAL A 77 2.43 3.07 7.08
CA VAL A 77 1.97 1.71 6.77
C VAL A 77 1.65 0.93 8.05
N LEU A 78 2.56 0.95 9.04
CA LEU A 78 2.35 0.20 10.28
C LEU A 78 1.15 0.74 11.07
N ARG A 79 0.99 2.07 11.15
CA ARG A 79 -0.15 2.69 11.81
C ARG A 79 -1.45 2.28 11.16
N GLU A 80 -1.54 2.33 9.83
CA GLU A 80 -2.77 1.98 9.12
C GLU A 80 -3.14 0.50 9.28
N LEU A 81 -2.16 -0.41 9.26
CA LEU A 81 -2.41 -1.83 9.56
C LEU A 81 -2.98 -2.02 10.98
N LEU A 82 -2.39 -1.34 11.97
CA LEU A 82 -2.82 -1.42 13.36
C LEU A 82 -4.17 -0.74 13.59
N ASP A 83 -4.46 0.36 12.89
CA ASP A 83 -5.75 1.06 12.97
C ASP A 83 -6.86 0.27 12.24
N GLY A 84 -6.52 -0.44 11.15
CA GLY A 84 -7.44 -1.21 10.34
C GLY A 84 -7.89 -2.52 10.99
N ALA A 85 -6.94 -3.34 11.45
CA ALA A 85 -7.23 -4.65 12.04
C ALA A 85 -7.15 -4.69 13.58
N GLY A 86 -6.76 -3.57 14.21
CA GLY A 86 -6.75 -3.45 15.65
C GLY A 86 -5.78 -4.45 16.32
N PRO A 87 -6.19 -5.07 17.44
CA PRO A 87 -5.32 -5.99 18.20
C PRO A 87 -4.85 -7.23 17.43
N ALA A 88 -5.54 -7.62 16.35
CA ALA A 88 -5.17 -8.80 15.56
C ALA A 88 -3.85 -8.55 14.82
N ALA A 89 -3.72 -7.41 14.12
CA ALA A 89 -2.47 -7.03 13.46
C ALA A 89 -1.30 -6.85 14.44
N ALA A 90 -1.58 -6.63 15.73
CA ALA A 90 -0.54 -6.50 16.75
C ALA A 90 0.01 -7.84 17.25
N GLN A 91 -0.67 -8.96 16.99
CA GLN A 91 -0.25 -10.29 17.47
C GLN A 91 1.16 -10.66 17.03
N PRO A 92 1.58 -10.46 15.77
CA PRO A 92 2.94 -10.82 15.36
C PRO A 92 3.98 -10.01 16.13
N LEU A 93 3.70 -8.75 16.46
CA LEU A 93 4.59 -7.93 17.26
C LEU A 93 4.71 -8.45 18.70
N VAL A 94 3.62 -8.96 19.27
CA VAL A 94 3.62 -9.57 20.60
C VAL A 94 4.35 -10.91 20.59
N ASP A 95 4.05 -11.78 19.63
CA ASP A 95 4.66 -13.11 19.48
C ASP A 95 6.17 -13.04 19.24
N ASN A 96 6.63 -11.99 18.55
CA ASN A 96 8.04 -11.73 18.31
C ASN A 96 8.71 -10.87 19.41
N GLY A 97 7.99 -10.54 20.50
CA GLY A 97 8.52 -9.81 21.66
C GLY A 97 8.84 -8.34 21.40
N VAL A 98 8.32 -7.77 20.30
CA VAL A 98 8.43 -6.33 20.00
C VAL A 98 7.48 -5.53 20.89
N LEU A 99 6.24 -5.99 21.03
CA LEU A 99 5.26 -5.41 21.95
C LEU A 99 5.17 -6.24 23.22
N SER A 100 5.14 -5.57 24.37
CA SER A 100 4.91 -6.25 25.65
C SER A 100 3.43 -6.55 25.82
N SER A 101 3.08 -7.81 26.08
CA SER A 101 1.70 -8.27 26.28
C SER A 101 1.09 -7.85 27.62
N THR A 102 1.79 -7.03 28.41
CA THR A 102 1.31 -6.53 29.70
C THR A 102 0.52 -5.24 29.48
N PRO A 103 -0.83 -5.25 29.57
CA PRO A 103 -1.60 -4.03 29.51
C PRO A 103 -1.30 -3.20 30.76
N SER A 104 -0.46 -2.17 30.61
CA SER A 104 -0.40 -1.08 31.58
C SER A 104 -1.71 -0.30 31.44
N ASN A 105 -2.53 -0.29 32.48
CA ASN A 105 -3.88 0.32 32.52
C ASN A 105 -3.94 1.84 32.19
N ASP A 106 -2.81 2.46 31.83
CA ASP A 106 -2.64 3.90 31.61
C ASP A 106 -2.08 4.26 30.21
N GLU A 107 -1.79 3.30 29.32
CA GLU A 107 -1.34 3.62 27.95
C GLU A 107 -2.47 3.45 26.92
N PRO A 108 -2.86 4.53 26.20
CA PRO A 108 -3.81 4.47 25.11
C PRO A 108 -3.10 4.12 23.80
N ALA A 109 -3.68 3.18 23.04
CA ALA A 109 -3.30 2.79 21.69
C ALA A 109 -1.86 2.26 21.52
N ILE A 110 -1.67 1.33 20.59
CA ILE A 110 -0.34 0.81 20.25
C ILE A 110 0.48 1.97 19.68
N PHE A 111 1.45 2.47 20.45
CA PHE A 111 2.27 3.58 20.00
C PHE A 111 3.29 3.10 18.97
N VAL A 112 3.12 3.56 17.73
CA VAL A 112 4.08 3.30 16.65
C VAL A 112 5.25 4.28 16.78
N ASP A 113 6.31 3.83 17.44
CA ASP A 113 7.55 4.60 17.61
C ASP A 113 8.49 4.48 16.39
N PRO A 114 9.03 5.58 15.83
CA PRO A 114 9.94 5.53 14.68
C PRO A 114 11.20 4.68 14.89
N ALA A 115 11.74 4.59 16.11
CA ALA A 115 12.91 3.77 16.40
C ALA A 115 12.56 2.28 16.48
N MET A 116 11.34 1.94 16.92
CA MET A 116 10.79 0.59 16.79
C MET A 116 10.63 0.22 15.31
N VAL A 117 9.96 1.08 14.54
CA VAL A 117 9.69 0.88 13.11
C VAL A 117 10.98 0.65 12.31
N ALA A 118 12.03 1.40 12.60
CA ALA A 118 13.33 1.24 11.91
C ALA A 118 13.98 -0.13 12.12
N GLN A 119 13.61 -0.86 13.18
CA GLN A 119 14.17 -2.17 13.54
C GLN A 119 13.25 -3.34 13.13
N LEU A 120 12.04 -3.07 12.64
CA LEU A 120 11.12 -4.11 12.21
C LEU A 120 11.59 -4.77 10.92
N GLN A 121 11.48 -6.10 10.88
CA GLN A 121 11.77 -6.88 9.69
C GLN A 121 10.58 -6.82 8.72
N PRO A 122 10.80 -6.68 7.40
CA PRO A 122 9.71 -6.65 6.42
C PRO A 122 8.80 -7.88 6.48
N SER A 123 9.36 -9.07 6.72
CA SER A 123 8.60 -10.32 6.85
C SER A 123 7.64 -10.34 8.04
N LEU A 124 7.94 -9.59 9.10
CA LEU A 124 7.05 -9.43 10.24
C LEU A 124 5.84 -8.55 9.87
N VAL A 125 6.09 -7.49 9.10
CA VAL A 125 5.04 -6.58 8.60
C VAL A 125 4.15 -7.28 7.58
N GLU A 126 4.72 -8.13 6.73
CA GLU A 126 3.98 -9.04 5.84
C GLU A 126 3.02 -9.93 6.64
N GLN A 127 3.50 -10.59 7.69
CA GLN A 127 2.66 -11.41 8.56
C GLN A 127 1.53 -10.59 9.21
N MET A 128 1.84 -9.39 9.69
CA MET A 128 0.82 -8.49 10.24
C MET A 128 -0.26 -8.15 9.23
N ALA A 129 0.13 -7.87 7.98
CA ALA A 129 -0.80 -7.55 6.90
C ALA A 129 -1.67 -8.77 6.51
N ASP A 130 -1.10 -9.97 6.48
CA ASP A 130 -1.86 -11.20 6.23
C ASP A 130 -2.86 -11.50 7.35
N GLU A 131 -2.47 -11.35 8.61
CA GLU A 131 -3.37 -11.51 9.76
C GLU A 131 -4.45 -10.43 9.77
N ALA A 132 -4.08 -9.19 9.45
CA ALA A 132 -5.01 -8.08 9.33
C ALA A 132 -6.08 -8.34 8.26
N MET A 133 -5.67 -8.81 7.09
CA MET A 133 -6.58 -9.11 5.97
C MET A 133 -7.50 -10.30 6.28
N GLN A 134 -6.99 -11.31 6.99
CA GLN A 134 -7.79 -12.48 7.39
C GLN A 134 -8.87 -12.10 8.42
N GLU A 135 -8.56 -11.18 9.34
CA GLU A 135 -9.51 -10.69 10.35
C GLU A 135 -10.51 -9.67 9.76
N ASP A 136 -10.00 -8.67 9.03
CA ASP A 136 -10.81 -7.63 8.40
C ASP A 136 -10.33 -7.33 6.96
N PRO A 137 -11.05 -7.84 5.94
CA PRO A 137 -10.75 -7.55 4.53
C PRO A 137 -10.80 -6.05 4.17
N SER A 138 -11.46 -5.21 4.98
CA SER A 138 -11.49 -3.75 4.76
C SER A 138 -10.11 -3.10 4.87
N VAL A 139 -9.12 -3.79 5.45
CA VAL A 139 -7.72 -3.32 5.51
C VAL A 139 -7.16 -3.00 4.12
N ILE A 140 -7.58 -3.72 3.07
CA ILE A 140 -7.12 -3.47 1.70
C ILE A 140 -7.58 -2.09 1.23
N GLU A 141 -8.84 -1.75 1.48
CA GLU A 141 -9.41 -0.44 1.10
C GLU A 141 -8.77 0.70 1.90
N ARG A 142 -8.54 0.47 3.20
CA ARG A 142 -7.87 1.42 4.10
C ARG A 142 -6.42 1.70 3.69
N MET A 143 -5.64 0.66 3.46
CA MET A 143 -4.28 0.77 2.93
C MET A 143 -4.27 1.45 1.57
N SER A 144 -5.20 1.10 0.68
CA SER A 144 -5.36 1.77 -0.61
C SER A 144 -5.68 3.25 -0.46
N SER A 145 -6.47 3.62 0.55
CA SER A 145 -6.77 5.02 0.88
C SER A 145 -5.52 5.76 1.37
N LEU A 146 -4.72 5.14 2.24
CA LEU A 146 -3.45 5.70 2.69
C LEU A 146 -2.53 6.01 1.50
N TYR A 147 -2.38 5.08 0.55
CA TYR A 147 -1.59 5.28 -0.66
C TYR A 147 -2.20 6.30 -1.64
N ALA A 148 -3.53 6.47 -1.63
CA ALA A 148 -4.20 7.51 -2.41
C ALA A 148 -4.00 8.91 -1.81
N GLU A 149 -3.90 9.01 -0.49
CA GLU A 149 -3.59 10.25 0.23
C GLU A 149 -2.13 10.67 0.07
N ASP A 150 -1.21 9.70 0.04
CA ASP A 150 0.22 9.92 -0.25
C ASP A 150 0.68 9.11 -1.47
N PRO A 151 0.59 9.68 -2.69
CA PRO A 151 1.02 9.01 -3.91
C PRO A 151 2.52 8.65 -3.93
N GLU A 152 3.37 9.37 -3.18
CA GLU A 152 4.80 9.01 -3.06
C GLU A 152 4.96 7.74 -2.23
N LEU A 153 4.14 7.54 -1.20
CA LEU A 153 4.07 6.26 -0.49
C LEU A 153 3.55 5.16 -1.43
N GLY A 154 2.57 5.44 -2.29
CA GLY A 154 2.05 4.48 -3.27
C GLY A 154 3.12 3.88 -4.19
N LYS A 155 4.18 4.65 -4.52
CA LYS A 155 5.33 4.14 -5.30
C LYS A 155 6.02 2.93 -4.67
N THR A 156 5.91 2.76 -3.36
CA THR A 156 6.55 1.67 -2.64
C THR A 156 5.90 0.31 -2.90
N LEU A 157 4.64 0.28 -3.37
CA LEU A 157 3.96 -0.94 -3.85
C LEU A 157 4.63 -1.56 -5.09
N GLY A 158 5.45 -0.79 -5.80
CA GLY A 158 6.22 -1.25 -6.96
C GLY A 158 5.45 -1.22 -8.28
N GLY A 159 6.21 -1.19 -9.38
CA GLY A 159 5.64 -0.93 -10.72
C GLY A 159 4.68 -1.99 -11.27
N VAL A 160 4.70 -3.24 -10.78
CA VAL A 160 3.72 -4.25 -11.23
C VAL A 160 2.33 -3.89 -10.69
N THR A 161 2.19 -3.76 -9.38
CA THR A 161 0.94 -3.37 -8.72
C THR A 161 0.41 -2.04 -9.25
N LEU A 162 1.29 -1.05 -9.40
CA LEU A 162 0.91 0.25 -9.92
C LEU A 162 0.47 0.21 -11.39
N SER A 163 1.05 -0.67 -12.22
CA SER A 163 0.61 -0.82 -13.61
C SER A 163 -0.80 -1.41 -13.70
N VAL A 164 -1.11 -2.39 -12.84
CA VAL A 164 -2.45 -2.96 -12.72
C VAL A 164 -3.44 -1.91 -12.21
N ALA A 165 -3.05 -1.14 -11.18
CA ALA A 165 -3.88 -0.08 -10.60
C ALA A 165 -4.22 1.01 -11.62
N LEU A 166 -3.24 1.47 -12.39
CA LEU A 166 -3.46 2.42 -13.49
C LEU A 166 -4.44 1.88 -14.54
N GLY A 167 -4.32 0.59 -14.88
CA GLY A 167 -5.30 -0.10 -15.73
C GLY A 167 -6.70 -0.08 -15.15
N LYS A 168 -6.86 -0.43 -13.87
CA LYS A 168 -8.16 -0.42 -13.15
C LYS A 168 -8.78 0.97 -13.04
N MET A 169 -7.96 2.00 -12.80
CA MET A 169 -8.39 3.40 -12.79
C MET A 169 -8.90 3.85 -14.16
N ALA A 170 -8.29 3.36 -15.25
CA ALA A 170 -8.72 3.64 -16.62
C ALA A 170 -10.05 2.95 -16.97
N GLU A 171 -10.27 1.73 -16.49
CA GLU A 171 -11.52 0.98 -16.69
C GLU A 171 -12.74 1.64 -16.03
N LYS A 172 -12.55 2.35 -14.90
CA LYS A 172 -13.62 3.02 -14.15
C LYS A 172 -13.95 4.43 -14.67
N ARG A 173 -13.23 4.96 -15.66
CA ARG A 173 -13.45 6.31 -16.21
C ARG A 173 -14.64 6.41 -17.16
#